data_AF-A0AA39WDI1-F1
#
_entry.id   AF-A0AA39WDI1-F1
#
_cell.length_a   1.000
_cell.length_b   1.000
_cell.length_c   1.000
_cell.angle_alpha   90.00
_cell.angle_beta   90.00
_cell.angle_gamma   90.00
#
_symmetry.space_group_name_H-M   'P 1'
#
loop_
_entity.id
_entity.type
_entity.pdbx_description
1 polymer ?
#
loop_
_entity_poly.entity_id
_entity_poly.type
_entity_poly.pdbx_seq_one_letter_code
_entity_poly.pdbx_strand_id
1 'polypeptide(L)'
;MKATFFSTLATLAGAAVATPVEVVTRNSVTAAQFENFQLFAQYSAAAFCNNENPVGQKVECGGPWCPVVEAANVTTYGTFIGAVTDARGLIAVDHTNKLIVVSYRGTVSARNWITDLVFPQIPCDLTLGCLVHTGFFAAWNELKAKTTTQLKAATTAFPKYQVIVTGHSLGGALATIAAGYLRNAGFKADLYTYGSPRVGNSIFVKYVNNQAGGEYRVTHEGDPIARLPPIIFNYRHTSPEYWLLDPTAGPSDVTVCTGHANIGCSASRTTFDLAEHGTYFNAPVNGCEQLPGTPWRTRDVTPAPPTTPRRGLSDAELAKQLAEWAKEDMTFAADVMGRA
;
A
#
# COMPACT_ATOMS: atom_id res chain seq x y z
N MET A 1 7.58 -47.56 55.48
CA MET A 1 8.71 -46.63 55.29
C MET A 1 8.91 -46.43 53.80
N LYS A 2 9.07 -45.17 53.39
CA LYS A 2 9.03 -44.58 52.04
C LYS A 2 9.80 -45.35 50.95
N ALA A 3 9.13 -45.63 49.83
CA ALA A 3 9.77 -45.90 48.54
C ALA A 3 9.91 -44.57 47.78
N THR A 4 11.12 -44.24 47.35
CA THR A 4 11.42 -43.00 46.63
C THR A 4 11.83 -43.36 45.21
N PHE A 5 10.94 -43.12 44.25
CA PHE A 5 11.24 -43.14 42.82
C PHE A 5 11.96 -41.84 42.47
N PHE A 6 13.17 -41.93 41.92
CA PHE A 6 13.81 -40.83 41.20
C PHE A 6 13.44 -40.95 39.72
N SER A 7 12.60 -40.04 39.20
CA SER A 7 12.43 -39.86 37.76
C SER A 7 13.41 -38.79 37.28
N THR A 8 14.27 -39.16 36.33
CA THR A 8 15.10 -38.23 35.57
C THR A 8 14.24 -37.51 34.54
N LEU A 9 13.99 -36.22 34.72
CA LEU A 9 13.43 -35.35 33.68
C LEU A 9 14.54 -35.05 32.65
N ALA A 10 14.37 -35.54 31.42
CA ALA A 10 15.15 -35.08 30.28
C ALA A 10 14.65 -33.69 29.86
N THR A 11 15.46 -32.66 30.05
CA THR A 11 15.22 -31.33 29.51
C THR A 11 15.57 -31.33 28.01
N LEU A 12 14.55 -31.32 27.15
CA LEU A 12 14.72 -30.94 25.75
C LEU A 12 15.07 -29.45 25.69
N ALA A 13 16.36 -29.16 25.51
CA ALA A 13 16.80 -27.83 25.09
C ALA A 13 16.32 -27.58 23.66
N GLY A 14 15.24 -26.83 23.52
CA GLY A 14 14.83 -26.28 22.23
C GLY A 14 15.90 -25.32 21.74
N ALA A 15 16.56 -25.65 20.64
CA ALA A 15 17.44 -24.72 19.95
C ALA A 15 16.60 -23.53 19.48
N ALA A 16 16.78 -22.38 20.12
CA ALA A 16 16.26 -21.12 19.63
C ALA A 16 16.97 -20.82 18.30
N VAL A 17 16.24 -20.94 17.19
CA VAL A 17 16.70 -20.45 15.90
C VAL A 17 16.68 -18.92 15.98
N ALA A 18 17.83 -18.32 16.26
CA ALA A 18 18.00 -16.88 16.20
C ALA A 18 17.67 -16.40 14.77
N THR A 19 16.64 -15.59 14.61
CA THR A 19 16.40 -14.89 13.34
C THR A 19 17.37 -13.71 13.28
N PRO A 20 18.16 -13.55 12.20
CA PRO A 20 19.15 -12.49 12.14
C PRO A 20 18.48 -11.11 12.11
N VAL A 21 19.12 -10.16 12.78
CA VAL A 21 18.88 -8.72 12.67
C VAL A 21 18.77 -8.35 11.18
N GLU A 22 17.65 -7.77 10.78
CA GLU A 22 17.45 -7.26 9.43
C GLU A 22 18.34 -6.04 9.21
N VAL A 23 19.52 -6.31 8.67
CA VAL A 23 20.49 -5.32 8.22
C VAL A 23 19.77 -4.40 7.21
N VAL A 24 19.80 -3.09 7.46
CA VAL A 24 19.56 -2.08 6.43
C VAL A 24 20.69 -2.22 5.42
N THR A 25 20.52 -3.14 4.48
CA THR A 25 21.44 -3.26 3.36
C THR A 25 21.09 -2.13 2.41
N ARG A 26 22.07 -1.28 2.08
CA ARG A 26 22.04 -0.57 0.79
C ARG A 26 22.19 -1.62 -0.32
N ASN A 27 21.23 -2.53 -0.44
CA ASN A 27 21.13 -3.40 -1.60
C ASN A 27 20.88 -2.46 -2.77
N SER A 28 21.81 -2.44 -3.73
CA SER A 28 21.74 -1.56 -4.89
C SER A 28 20.47 -1.87 -5.66
N VAL A 29 19.49 -0.96 -5.61
CA VAL A 29 18.37 -0.98 -6.55
C VAL A 29 18.98 -0.83 -7.94
N THR A 30 18.70 -1.79 -8.82
CA THR A 30 19.21 -1.72 -10.19
C THR A 30 18.54 -0.58 -10.95
N ALA A 31 19.20 -0.03 -11.97
CA ALA A 31 18.60 1.01 -12.81
C ALA A 31 17.23 0.56 -13.38
N ALA A 32 17.12 -0.69 -13.85
CA ALA A 32 15.87 -1.24 -14.36
C ALA A 32 14.76 -1.35 -13.29
N GLN A 33 15.11 -1.72 -12.05
CA GLN A 33 14.13 -1.70 -10.95
C GLN A 33 13.67 -0.28 -10.63
N PHE A 34 14.60 0.68 -10.64
CA PHE A 34 14.28 2.09 -10.40
C PHE A 34 13.38 2.67 -11.49
N GLU A 35 13.65 2.37 -12.77
CA GLU A 35 12.79 2.73 -13.91
C GLU A 35 11.39 2.13 -13.76
N ASN A 36 11.28 0.87 -13.31
CA ASN A 36 9.99 0.26 -12.99
C ASN A 36 9.27 0.98 -11.85
N PHE A 37 9.99 1.41 -10.81
CA PHE A 37 9.39 2.19 -9.73
C PHE A 37 8.82 3.51 -10.25
N GLN A 38 9.51 4.20 -11.16
CA GLN A 38 9.00 5.41 -11.79
C GLN A 38 7.80 5.12 -12.70
N LEU A 39 7.85 4.07 -13.52
CA LEU A 39 6.76 3.68 -14.42
C LEU A 39 5.47 3.35 -13.66
N PHE A 40 5.54 2.52 -12.62
CA PHE A 40 4.34 2.09 -11.90
C PHE A 40 3.80 3.15 -10.93
N ALA A 41 4.60 4.17 -10.59
CA ALA A 41 4.11 5.39 -9.94
C ALA A 41 3.22 6.18 -10.91
N GLN A 42 3.61 6.29 -12.18
CA GLN A 42 2.78 6.93 -13.21
C GLN A 42 1.48 6.16 -13.49
N TYR A 43 1.51 4.83 -13.46
CA TYR A 43 0.26 4.04 -13.53
C TYR A 43 -0.64 4.24 -12.32
N SER A 44 -0.07 4.47 -11.14
CA SER A 44 -0.83 4.85 -9.94
C SER A 44 -1.48 6.22 -10.12
N ALA A 45 -0.76 7.18 -10.71
CA ALA A 45 -1.30 8.50 -11.04
C ALA A 45 -2.40 8.43 -12.10
N ALA A 46 -2.20 7.62 -13.15
CA ALA A 46 -3.16 7.42 -14.22
C ALA A 46 -4.51 6.89 -13.72
N ALA A 47 -4.53 6.15 -12.61
CA ALA A 47 -5.77 5.68 -11.98
C ALA A 47 -6.68 6.82 -11.50
N PHE A 48 -6.14 8.01 -11.23
CA PHE A 48 -6.96 9.19 -10.87
C PHE A 48 -7.67 9.79 -12.08
N CYS A 49 -7.06 9.79 -13.25
CA CYS A 49 -7.62 10.41 -14.46
C CYS A 49 -8.46 9.42 -15.30
N ASN A 50 -8.13 8.13 -15.25
CA ASN A 50 -8.65 7.13 -16.20
C ASN A 50 -9.63 6.12 -15.60
N ASN A 51 -10.07 6.31 -14.36
CA ASN A 51 -11.00 5.38 -13.70
C ASN A 51 -12.43 5.36 -14.28
N GLU A 52 -12.73 6.25 -15.22
CA GLU A 52 -13.96 6.24 -16.03
C GLU A 52 -13.66 6.24 -17.54
N ASN A 53 -12.39 6.05 -17.92
CA ASN A 53 -11.98 6.07 -19.33
C ASN A 53 -12.64 4.90 -20.09
N PRO A 54 -13.29 5.12 -21.25
CA PRO A 54 -13.92 4.05 -22.00
C PRO A 54 -12.93 2.96 -22.45
N VAL A 55 -13.42 1.72 -22.53
CA VAL A 55 -12.62 0.59 -23.01
C VAL A 55 -12.14 0.85 -24.45
N GLY A 56 -10.86 0.54 -24.70
CA GLY A 56 -10.17 0.74 -25.97
C GLY A 56 -9.58 2.14 -26.15
N GLN A 57 -9.91 3.10 -25.29
CA GLN A 57 -9.33 4.44 -25.35
C GLN A 57 -7.91 4.46 -24.79
N LYS A 58 -7.12 5.40 -25.29
CA LYS A 58 -5.75 5.62 -24.81
C LYS A 58 -5.77 6.08 -23.34
N VAL A 59 -4.80 5.62 -22.56
CA VAL A 59 -4.60 6.12 -21.18
C VAL A 59 -3.87 7.45 -21.25
N GLU A 60 -4.51 8.50 -20.74
CA GLU A 60 -3.96 9.87 -20.76
C GLU A 60 -4.20 10.57 -19.41
N CYS A 61 -3.22 11.36 -18.98
CA CYS A 61 -3.23 12.12 -17.73
C CYS A 61 -3.34 13.64 -17.96
N GLY A 62 -3.05 14.13 -19.16
CA GLY A 62 -3.26 15.54 -19.53
C GLY A 62 -2.36 16.52 -18.76
N GLY A 63 -1.22 16.05 -18.27
CA GLY A 63 -0.29 16.81 -17.42
C GLY A 63 0.99 16.03 -17.14
N PRO A 64 1.86 16.51 -16.22
CA PRO A 64 3.17 15.89 -15.97
C PRO A 64 3.08 14.58 -15.16
N TRP A 65 1.88 14.01 -14.97
CA TRP A 65 1.62 12.94 -14.03
C TRP A 65 1.99 11.54 -14.56
N CYS A 66 1.83 11.31 -15.87
CA CYS A 66 2.15 10.02 -16.48
C CYS A 66 2.76 10.09 -17.89
N PRO A 67 3.81 10.91 -18.13
CA PRO A 67 4.36 11.12 -19.48
C PRO A 67 4.90 9.85 -20.15
N VAL A 68 5.47 8.90 -19.39
CA VAL A 68 5.99 7.63 -19.92
C VAL A 68 4.84 6.71 -20.32
N VAL A 69 3.75 6.69 -19.54
CA VAL A 69 2.53 5.94 -19.87
C VAL A 69 1.86 6.53 -21.12
N GLU A 70 1.77 7.85 -21.23
CA GLU A 70 1.19 8.54 -22.40
C GLU A 70 1.98 8.36 -23.69
N ALA A 71 3.32 8.23 -23.57
CA ALA A 71 4.21 7.97 -24.69
C ALA A 71 4.17 6.50 -25.15
N ALA A 72 3.75 5.57 -24.29
CA ALA A 72 3.62 4.16 -24.61
C ALA A 72 2.28 3.85 -25.30
N ASN A 73 2.19 2.66 -25.92
CA ASN A 73 0.97 2.18 -26.54
C ASN A 73 0.07 1.52 -25.48
N VAL A 74 -0.59 2.36 -24.69
CA VAL A 74 -1.39 1.95 -23.54
C VAL A 74 -2.87 2.22 -23.79
N THR A 75 -3.70 1.19 -23.66
CA THR A 75 -5.16 1.31 -23.79
C THR A 75 -5.88 0.85 -22.53
N THR A 76 -7.02 1.47 -22.25
CA THR A 76 -7.91 1.06 -21.17
C THR A 76 -8.61 -0.24 -21.56
N TYR A 77 -8.41 -1.29 -20.78
CA TYR A 77 -9.10 -2.57 -20.94
C TYR A 77 -10.38 -2.65 -20.11
N GLY A 78 -10.40 -1.97 -18.96
CA GLY A 78 -11.58 -1.92 -18.12
C GLY A 78 -11.41 -0.98 -16.94
N THR A 79 -12.54 -0.56 -16.37
CA THR A 79 -12.58 0.31 -15.18
C THR A 79 -13.51 -0.26 -14.12
N PHE A 80 -13.25 0.11 -12.87
CA PHE A 80 -14.03 -0.33 -11.72
C PHE A 80 -14.45 0.86 -10.88
N ILE A 81 -15.71 0.86 -10.47
CA ILE A 81 -16.28 1.85 -9.56
C ILE A 81 -17.10 1.09 -8.53
N GLY A 82 -16.77 1.29 -7.26
CA GLY A 82 -17.56 0.92 -6.11
C GLY A 82 -18.51 2.07 -5.76
N ALA A 83 -19.82 1.83 -5.83
CA ALA A 83 -20.83 2.85 -5.58
C ALA A 83 -20.89 3.25 -4.09
N VAL A 84 -20.58 2.32 -3.18
CA VAL A 84 -20.67 2.53 -1.74
C VAL A 84 -19.38 3.14 -1.20
N THR A 85 -18.25 2.54 -1.56
CA THR A 85 -16.93 2.94 -1.03
C THR A 85 -16.25 4.05 -1.83
N ASP A 86 -16.74 4.37 -3.03
CA ASP A 86 -16.05 5.17 -4.05
C ASP A 86 -14.63 4.65 -4.34
N ALA A 87 -14.40 3.35 -4.13
CA ALA A 87 -13.20 2.69 -4.56
C ALA A 87 -13.19 2.63 -6.09
N ARG A 88 -12.06 2.97 -6.70
CA ARG A 88 -11.93 3.00 -8.15
C ARG A 88 -10.67 2.32 -8.62
N GLY A 89 -10.70 1.81 -9.84
CA GLY A 89 -9.49 1.29 -10.48
C GLY A 89 -9.62 1.15 -11.98
N LEU A 90 -8.49 0.80 -12.58
CA LEU A 90 -8.24 0.74 -14.01
C LEU A 90 -7.49 -0.57 -14.31
N ILE A 91 -7.89 -1.29 -15.35
CA ILE A 91 -7.00 -2.22 -16.05
C ILE A 91 -6.56 -1.55 -17.34
N ALA A 92 -5.26 -1.35 -17.47
CA ALA A 92 -4.62 -0.89 -18.69
C ALA A 92 -3.81 -2.02 -19.32
N VAL A 93 -3.75 -2.05 -20.65
CA VAL A 93 -2.88 -2.95 -21.41
C VAL A 93 -1.82 -2.10 -22.09
N ASP A 94 -0.57 -2.37 -21.75
CA ASP A 94 0.61 -1.74 -22.34
C ASP A 94 1.23 -2.67 -23.37
N HIS A 95 1.07 -2.32 -24.65
CA HIS A 95 1.62 -3.08 -25.76
C HIS A 95 3.10 -2.82 -25.99
N THR A 96 3.64 -1.69 -25.50
CA THR A 96 5.06 -1.36 -25.59
C THR A 96 5.87 -2.25 -24.65
N ASN A 97 5.45 -2.33 -23.38
CA ASN A 97 6.15 -3.08 -22.34
C ASN A 97 5.60 -4.51 -22.13
N LYS A 98 4.52 -4.88 -22.83
CA LYS A 98 3.81 -6.17 -22.69
C LYS A 98 3.31 -6.40 -21.27
N LEU A 99 2.57 -5.43 -20.74
CA LEU A 99 2.04 -5.43 -19.37
C LEU A 99 0.51 -5.38 -19.37
N ILE A 100 -0.09 -6.04 -18.37
CA ILE A 100 -1.46 -5.82 -17.95
C ILE A 100 -1.37 -5.18 -16.56
N VAL A 101 -1.71 -3.91 -16.45
CA VAL A 101 -1.56 -3.14 -15.21
C VAL A 101 -2.93 -2.90 -14.58
N VAL A 102 -3.11 -3.40 -13.35
CA VAL A 102 -4.28 -3.16 -12.51
C VAL A 102 -3.94 -2.07 -11.51
N SER A 103 -4.43 -0.86 -11.74
CA SER A 103 -4.17 0.31 -10.88
C SER A 103 -5.39 0.66 -10.04
N TYR A 104 -5.21 0.84 -8.73
CA TYR A 104 -6.25 1.36 -7.85
C TYR A 104 -6.01 2.83 -7.51
N ARG A 105 -7.08 3.62 -7.57
CA ARG A 105 -7.05 5.04 -7.22
C ARG A 105 -6.94 5.23 -5.70
N GLY A 106 -6.17 6.22 -5.28
CA GLY A 106 -6.20 6.72 -3.90
C GLY A 106 -7.48 7.47 -3.54
N THR A 107 -7.53 8.00 -2.32
CA THR A 107 -8.61 8.88 -1.86
C THR A 107 -8.33 10.31 -2.31
N VAL A 108 -9.37 11.04 -2.72
CA VAL A 108 -9.34 12.51 -2.97
C VAL A 108 -9.19 13.37 -1.71
N SER A 109 -8.89 12.75 -0.56
CA SER A 109 -8.67 13.44 0.72
C SER A 109 -7.99 12.52 1.71
N ALA A 110 -6.67 12.40 1.58
CA ALA A 110 -5.84 11.70 2.56
C ALA A 110 -6.00 12.29 3.98
N ARG A 111 -6.14 13.62 4.08
CA ARG A 111 -6.39 14.32 5.36
C ARG A 111 -7.65 13.82 6.06
N ASN A 112 -8.78 13.73 5.34
CA ASN A 112 -10.05 13.27 5.93
C ASN A 112 -9.94 11.83 6.44
N TRP A 113 -9.19 10.97 5.75
CA TRP A 113 -8.96 9.60 6.20
C TRP A 113 -8.22 9.56 7.55
N ILE A 114 -7.19 10.40 7.75
CA ILE A 114 -6.43 10.39 9.00
C ILE A 114 -7.18 11.09 10.13
N THR A 115 -7.98 12.13 9.88
CA THR A 115 -8.69 12.85 10.95
C THR A 115 -9.69 12.00 11.72
N ASP A 116 -10.13 10.87 11.15
CA ASP A 116 -11.02 9.94 11.85
C ASP A 116 -10.28 9.07 12.87
N LEU A 117 -8.97 8.82 12.70
CA LEU A 117 -8.11 8.06 13.63
C LEU A 117 -8.65 6.68 14.07
N VAL A 118 -9.60 6.10 13.33
CA VAL A 118 -10.19 4.78 13.63
C VAL A 118 -9.62 3.73 12.70
N PHE A 119 -8.98 2.70 13.28
CA PHE A 119 -8.30 1.65 12.52
C PHE A 119 -8.76 0.23 12.89
N PRO A 120 -10.06 -0.10 12.75
CA PRO A 120 -10.55 -1.42 13.11
C PRO A 120 -10.06 -2.46 12.11
N GLN A 121 -9.74 -3.65 12.60
CA GLN A 121 -9.41 -4.81 11.76
C GLN A 121 -10.57 -5.80 11.76
N ILE A 122 -10.78 -6.48 10.62
CA ILE A 122 -11.72 -7.60 10.49
C ILE A 122 -11.01 -8.82 9.90
N PRO A 123 -11.51 -10.05 10.16
CA PRO A 123 -10.97 -11.26 9.55
C PRO A 123 -11.01 -11.24 8.03
N CYS A 124 -9.96 -11.77 7.41
CA CYS A 124 -9.92 -12.05 5.97
C CYS A 124 -9.86 -13.56 5.70
N ASP A 125 -10.29 -13.99 4.51
CA ASP A 125 -10.38 -15.39 4.09
C ASP A 125 -9.16 -15.90 3.29
N LEU A 126 -8.00 -15.24 3.40
CA LEU A 126 -6.76 -15.70 2.76
C LEU A 126 -6.03 -16.79 3.57
N THR A 127 -6.02 -16.67 4.90
CA THR A 127 -5.38 -17.64 5.81
C THR A 127 -5.91 -17.48 7.23
N LEU A 128 -5.77 -18.51 8.06
CA LEU A 128 -6.25 -18.51 9.44
C LEU A 128 -5.57 -17.41 10.26
N GLY A 129 -6.37 -16.60 10.96
CA GLY A 129 -5.88 -15.48 11.78
C GLY A 129 -5.49 -14.24 10.99
N CYS A 130 -5.73 -14.21 9.67
CA CYS A 130 -5.59 -13.01 8.87
C CYS A 130 -6.56 -11.92 9.34
N LEU A 131 -6.04 -10.72 9.59
CA LEU A 131 -6.83 -9.53 9.89
C LEU A 131 -6.43 -8.38 8.95
N VAL A 132 -7.40 -7.64 8.41
CA VAL A 132 -7.23 -6.53 7.47
C VAL A 132 -8.06 -5.33 7.92
N HIS A 133 -7.61 -4.11 7.65
CA HIS A 133 -8.38 -2.89 7.93
C HIS A 133 -9.78 -2.94 7.31
N THR A 134 -10.81 -2.66 8.11
CA THR A 134 -12.22 -2.79 7.71
C THR A 134 -12.57 -2.00 6.45
N GLY A 135 -12.15 -0.73 6.38
CA GLY A 135 -12.47 0.12 5.23
C GLY A 135 -11.80 -0.35 3.93
N PHE A 136 -10.56 -0.83 4.02
CA PHE A 136 -9.81 -1.29 2.85
C PHE A 136 -10.39 -2.61 2.34
N PHE A 137 -10.76 -3.50 3.25
CA PHE A 137 -11.35 -4.78 2.89
C PHE A 137 -12.75 -4.61 2.28
N ALA A 138 -13.58 -3.70 2.81
CA ALA A 138 -14.87 -3.36 2.23
C ALA A 138 -14.74 -2.83 0.80
N ALA A 139 -13.81 -1.89 0.58
CA ALA A 139 -13.51 -1.34 -0.74
C ALA A 139 -13.03 -2.41 -1.73
N TRP A 140 -12.11 -3.28 -1.32
CA TRP A 140 -11.67 -4.40 -2.15
C TRP A 140 -12.83 -5.34 -2.49
N ASN A 141 -13.64 -5.74 -1.51
CA ASN A 141 -14.74 -6.69 -1.75
C ASN A 141 -15.76 -6.16 -2.76
N GLU A 142 -15.99 -4.85 -2.80
CA GLU A 142 -16.85 -4.22 -3.80
C GLU A 142 -16.27 -4.31 -5.23
N LEU A 143 -14.94 -4.23 -5.37
CA LEU A 143 -14.25 -4.28 -6.67
C LEU A 143 -13.83 -5.70 -7.11
N LYS A 144 -13.76 -6.66 -6.18
CA LYS A 144 -13.17 -8.00 -6.36
C LYS A 144 -13.71 -8.75 -7.57
N ALA A 145 -15.03 -8.79 -7.73
CA ALA A 145 -15.67 -9.56 -8.81
C ALA A 145 -15.36 -8.97 -10.20
N LYS A 146 -15.46 -7.64 -10.35
CA LYS A 146 -15.16 -6.96 -11.61
C LYS A 146 -13.66 -7.06 -11.93
N THR A 147 -12.80 -6.83 -10.94
CA THR A 147 -11.33 -6.97 -11.08
C THR A 147 -10.97 -8.34 -11.61
N THR A 148 -11.41 -9.40 -10.92
CA THR A 148 -11.03 -10.78 -11.25
C THR A 148 -11.54 -11.18 -12.64
N THR A 149 -12.77 -10.79 -12.98
CA THR A 149 -13.39 -11.12 -14.29
C THR A 149 -12.67 -10.42 -15.43
N GLN A 150 -12.43 -9.12 -15.32
CA GLN A 150 -11.77 -8.36 -16.39
C GLN A 150 -10.29 -8.72 -16.51
N LEU A 151 -9.58 -8.97 -15.41
CA LEU A 151 -8.19 -9.42 -15.45
C LEU A 151 -8.07 -10.81 -16.10
N LYS A 152 -9.01 -11.72 -15.82
CA LYS A 152 -9.08 -13.02 -16.50
C LYS A 152 -9.26 -12.86 -18.01
N ALA A 153 -10.13 -11.94 -18.44
CA ALA A 153 -10.32 -11.66 -19.86
C ALA A 153 -9.05 -11.06 -20.50
N ALA A 154 -8.41 -10.10 -19.84
CA ALA A 154 -7.17 -9.46 -20.32
C ALA A 154 -6.03 -10.47 -20.46
N THR A 155 -5.81 -11.32 -19.45
CA THR A 155 -4.77 -12.36 -19.47
C THR A 155 -5.06 -13.46 -20.48
N THR A 156 -6.33 -13.72 -20.80
CA THR A 156 -6.71 -14.62 -21.90
C THR A 156 -6.37 -14.01 -23.26
N ALA A 157 -6.65 -12.71 -23.44
CA ALA A 157 -6.35 -11.99 -24.68
C ALA A 157 -4.84 -11.77 -24.89
N PHE A 158 -4.09 -11.57 -23.80
CA PHE A 158 -2.66 -11.25 -23.82
C PHE A 158 -1.86 -12.20 -22.92
N PRO A 159 -1.79 -13.51 -23.24
CA PRO A 159 -1.24 -14.54 -22.34
C PRO A 159 0.27 -14.44 -22.09
N LYS A 160 0.97 -13.63 -22.87
CA LYS A 160 2.43 -13.39 -22.73
C LYS A 160 2.74 -12.13 -21.93
N TYR A 161 1.73 -11.38 -21.48
CA TYR A 161 1.93 -10.11 -20.82
C TYR A 161 2.05 -10.32 -19.31
N GLN A 162 2.92 -9.56 -18.67
CA GLN A 162 3.10 -9.63 -17.22
C GLN A 162 1.98 -8.87 -16.51
N VAL A 163 1.46 -9.42 -15.42
CA VAL A 163 0.46 -8.73 -14.60
C VAL A 163 1.15 -7.92 -13.53
N ILE A 164 0.80 -6.64 -13.47
CA ILE A 164 1.25 -5.71 -12.44
C ILE A 164 0.02 -5.21 -11.70
N VAL A 165 0.09 -5.18 -10.37
CA VAL A 165 -0.92 -4.57 -9.51
C VAL A 165 -0.29 -3.38 -8.83
N THR A 166 -0.92 -2.21 -8.92
CA THR A 166 -0.33 -0.98 -8.41
C THR A 166 -1.34 -0.03 -7.78
N GLY A 167 -0.84 0.92 -6.99
CA GLY A 167 -1.65 1.98 -6.41
C GLY A 167 -0.88 2.89 -5.48
N HIS A 168 -1.38 4.11 -5.34
CA HIS A 168 -0.86 5.12 -4.42
C HIS A 168 -1.84 5.36 -3.27
N SER A 169 -1.33 5.67 -2.08
CA SER A 169 -2.15 5.98 -0.90
C SER A 169 -3.12 4.84 -0.55
N LEU A 170 -4.41 5.13 -0.37
CA LEU A 170 -5.49 4.13 -0.26
C LEU A 170 -5.43 3.10 -1.40
N GLY A 171 -5.09 3.52 -2.62
CA GLY A 171 -4.95 2.64 -3.77
C GLY A 171 -3.85 1.60 -3.56
N GLY A 172 -2.76 1.95 -2.88
CA GLY A 172 -1.71 1.01 -2.48
C GLY A 172 -2.22 -0.05 -1.49
N ALA A 173 -3.09 0.34 -0.57
CA ALA A 173 -3.74 -0.60 0.35
C ALA A 173 -4.64 -1.58 -0.40
N LEU A 174 -5.46 -1.09 -1.34
CA LEU A 174 -6.31 -1.93 -2.18
C LEU A 174 -5.49 -2.85 -3.08
N ALA A 175 -4.42 -2.34 -3.67
CA ALA A 175 -3.47 -3.10 -4.48
C ALA A 175 -2.85 -4.25 -3.69
N THR A 176 -2.49 -4.02 -2.42
CA THR A 176 -1.94 -5.04 -1.52
C THR A 176 -2.94 -6.15 -1.23
N ILE A 177 -4.18 -5.80 -0.91
CA ILE A 177 -5.25 -6.79 -0.70
C ILE A 177 -5.51 -7.55 -2.00
N ALA A 178 -5.68 -6.83 -3.12
CA ALA A 178 -5.95 -7.40 -4.43
C ALA A 178 -4.86 -8.40 -4.84
N ALA A 179 -3.58 -8.07 -4.68
CA ALA A 179 -2.46 -8.98 -4.98
C ALA A 179 -2.59 -10.30 -4.23
N GLY A 180 -2.93 -10.27 -2.94
CA GLY A 180 -3.17 -11.46 -2.12
C GLY A 180 -4.23 -12.40 -2.72
N TYR A 181 -5.37 -11.84 -3.11
CA TYR A 181 -6.48 -12.61 -3.70
C TYR A 181 -6.22 -13.05 -5.14
N LEU A 182 -5.61 -12.18 -5.96
CA LEU A 182 -5.32 -12.48 -7.36
C LEU A 182 -4.25 -13.58 -7.49
N ARG A 183 -3.22 -13.55 -6.64
CA ARG A 183 -2.21 -14.62 -6.57
C ARG A 183 -2.85 -15.95 -6.13
N ASN A 184 -3.76 -15.94 -5.15
CA ASN A 184 -4.55 -17.12 -4.77
C ASN A 184 -5.43 -17.64 -5.92
N ALA A 185 -5.93 -16.76 -6.77
CA ALA A 185 -6.70 -17.11 -7.97
C ALA A 185 -5.83 -17.60 -9.15
N GLY A 186 -4.51 -17.69 -8.97
CA GLY A 186 -3.57 -18.23 -9.96
C GLY A 186 -2.91 -17.19 -10.87
N PHE A 187 -3.13 -15.89 -10.66
CA PHE A 187 -2.46 -14.86 -11.42
C PHE A 187 -1.01 -14.65 -10.95
N LYS A 188 -0.06 -14.64 -11.88
CA LYS A 188 1.33 -14.26 -11.62
C LYS A 188 1.43 -12.74 -11.64
N ALA A 189 1.27 -12.12 -10.48
CA ALA A 189 1.16 -10.67 -10.34
C ALA A 189 2.25 -10.09 -9.43
N ASP A 190 2.99 -9.10 -9.92
CA ASP A 190 3.89 -8.29 -9.10
C ASP A 190 3.13 -7.09 -8.53
N LEU A 191 3.49 -6.69 -7.31
CA LEU A 191 2.85 -5.60 -6.59
C LEU A 191 3.82 -4.42 -6.45
N TYR A 192 3.38 -3.24 -6.88
CA TYR A 192 4.07 -1.97 -6.68
C TYR A 192 3.16 -1.02 -5.92
N THR A 193 3.60 -0.47 -4.80
CA THR A 193 2.77 0.48 -4.04
C THR A 193 3.56 1.71 -3.65
N TYR A 194 2.88 2.85 -3.55
CA TYR A 194 3.49 4.15 -3.29
C TYR A 194 2.74 4.84 -2.16
N GLY A 195 3.42 5.14 -1.07
CA GLY A 195 2.78 5.77 0.09
C GLY A 195 1.63 4.95 0.66
N SER A 196 1.72 3.63 0.54
CA SER A 196 0.68 2.72 1.01
C SER A 196 0.64 2.70 2.53
N PRO A 197 -0.54 2.80 3.18
CA PRO A 197 -0.66 2.56 4.61
C PRO A 197 -0.47 1.07 4.93
N ARG A 198 -0.23 0.75 6.20
CA ARG A 198 -0.27 -0.63 6.70
C ARG A 198 -1.68 -1.18 6.54
N VAL A 199 -1.77 -2.41 6.03
CA VAL A 199 -3.04 -2.94 5.52
C VAL A 199 -3.70 -3.92 6.49
N GLY A 200 -2.90 -4.69 7.21
CA GLY A 200 -3.40 -5.75 8.08
C GLY A 200 -2.36 -6.19 9.10
N ASN A 201 -2.66 -7.29 9.79
CA ASN A 201 -1.78 -7.85 10.80
C ASN A 201 -0.57 -8.59 10.23
N SER A 202 0.33 -9.05 11.11
CA SER A 202 1.52 -9.80 10.72
C SER A 202 1.21 -11.06 9.91
N ILE A 203 0.07 -11.71 10.17
CA ILE A 203 -0.34 -12.93 9.46
C ILE A 203 -0.70 -12.59 8.02
N PHE A 204 -1.51 -11.55 7.80
CA PHE A 204 -1.90 -11.08 6.48
C PHE A 204 -0.68 -10.70 5.63
N VAL A 205 0.19 -9.81 6.13
CA VAL A 205 1.31 -9.31 5.30
C VAL A 205 2.35 -10.39 5.01
N LYS A 206 2.61 -11.30 5.96
CA LYS A 206 3.48 -12.47 5.71
C LYS A 206 2.88 -13.40 4.67
N TYR A 207 1.56 -13.61 4.70
CA TYR A 207 0.88 -14.41 3.68
C TYR A 207 1.06 -13.80 2.29
N VAL A 208 0.79 -12.50 2.13
CA VAL A 208 0.95 -11.80 0.84
C VAL A 208 2.41 -11.83 0.36
N ASN A 209 3.36 -11.62 1.27
CA ASN A 209 4.79 -11.64 0.96
C ASN A 209 5.34 -13.00 0.55
N ASN A 210 4.80 -14.08 1.11
CA ASN A 210 5.28 -15.44 0.84
C ASN A 210 4.65 -16.05 -0.43
N GLN A 211 3.67 -15.39 -1.04
CA GLN A 211 3.14 -15.81 -2.34
C GLN A 211 4.14 -15.51 -3.46
N ALA A 212 4.10 -16.31 -4.53
CA ALA A 212 4.91 -16.06 -5.71
C ALA A 212 4.51 -14.74 -6.39
N GLY A 213 5.49 -13.86 -6.60
CA GLY A 213 5.35 -12.54 -7.19
C GLY A 213 6.29 -11.54 -6.52
N GLY A 214 6.64 -10.47 -7.21
CA GLY A 214 7.41 -9.38 -6.64
C GLY A 214 6.59 -8.52 -5.68
N GLU A 215 7.25 -8.02 -4.64
CA GLU A 215 6.69 -7.08 -3.67
C GLU A 215 7.58 -5.84 -3.62
N TYR A 216 7.03 -4.69 -4.02
CA TYR A 216 7.74 -3.42 -4.12
C TYR A 216 6.95 -2.31 -3.45
N ARG A 217 7.18 -2.12 -2.15
CA ARG A 217 6.57 -1.03 -1.39
C ARG A 217 7.51 0.17 -1.34
N VAL A 218 7.17 1.22 -2.08
CA VAL A 218 7.94 2.46 -2.17
C VAL A 218 7.39 3.49 -1.18
N THR A 219 8.26 4.09 -0.39
CA THR A 219 7.96 5.16 0.57
C THR A 219 8.82 6.39 0.27
N HIS A 220 8.35 7.57 0.63
CA HIS A 220 9.06 8.82 0.38
C HIS A 220 9.19 9.64 1.66
N GLU A 221 10.42 10.03 1.99
CA GLU A 221 10.79 10.86 3.14
C GLU A 221 10.03 10.48 4.44
N GLY A 222 9.26 11.40 5.01
CA GLY A 222 8.45 11.24 6.20
C GLY A 222 6.96 11.06 5.91
N ASP A 223 6.58 10.57 4.72
CA ASP A 223 5.18 10.33 4.31
C ASP A 223 4.38 9.73 5.49
N PRO A 224 3.39 10.48 6.02
CA PRO A 224 2.64 10.07 7.19
C PRO A 224 1.68 8.92 6.94
N ILE A 225 1.22 8.74 5.70
CA ILE A 225 0.29 7.64 5.36
C ILE A 225 1.00 6.30 5.45
N ALA A 226 2.25 6.23 5.00
CA ALA A 226 3.07 5.03 5.10
C ALA A 226 3.37 4.61 6.56
N ARG A 227 3.15 5.49 7.53
CA ARG A 227 3.34 5.22 8.96
C ARG A 227 2.04 4.88 9.69
N LEU A 228 0.93 4.75 8.98
CA LEU A 228 -0.38 4.46 9.54
C LEU A 228 -1.01 3.21 8.91
N PRO A 229 -1.91 2.51 9.63
CA PRO A 229 -2.16 2.62 11.06
C PRO A 229 -0.93 2.23 11.91
N PRO A 230 -0.83 2.66 13.18
CA PRO A 230 0.33 2.40 14.04
C PRO A 230 0.67 0.90 14.21
N ILE A 231 1.95 0.57 14.36
CA ILE A 231 2.46 -0.79 14.65
C ILE A 231 1.89 -1.30 15.96
N ILE A 232 1.79 -0.45 16.98
CA ILE A 232 1.20 -0.77 18.28
C ILE A 232 -0.27 -1.24 18.19
N PHE A 233 -0.98 -0.94 17.09
CA PHE A 233 -2.34 -1.41 16.83
C PHE A 233 -2.39 -2.71 16.03
N ASN A 234 -1.32 -3.52 16.09
CA ASN A 234 -1.22 -4.81 15.40
C ASN A 234 -1.26 -4.69 13.86
N TYR A 235 -0.86 -3.54 13.32
CA TYR A 235 -0.68 -3.37 11.87
C TYR A 235 0.77 -3.59 11.46
N ARG A 236 0.98 -4.19 10.30
CA ARG A 236 2.29 -4.49 9.74
C ARG A 236 2.34 -4.13 8.27
N HIS A 237 3.54 -4.00 7.74
CA HIS A 237 3.80 -3.77 6.32
C HIS A 237 4.27 -5.04 5.61
N THR A 238 4.09 -5.05 4.29
CA THR A 238 4.85 -5.98 3.45
C THR A 238 6.33 -5.57 3.39
N SER A 239 7.20 -6.52 3.05
CA SER A 239 8.65 -6.36 2.97
C SER A 239 9.18 -6.76 1.58
N PRO A 240 10.23 -6.11 1.04
CA PRO A 240 10.97 -4.98 1.59
C PRO A 240 10.30 -3.62 1.34
N GLU A 241 10.76 -2.62 2.07
CA GLU A 241 10.56 -1.20 1.81
C GLU A 241 11.67 -0.66 0.89
N TYR A 242 11.29 0.15 -0.09
CA TYR A 242 12.18 0.93 -0.94
C TYR A 242 11.97 2.41 -0.62
N TRP A 243 12.82 2.94 0.26
CA TRP A 243 12.65 4.28 0.82
C TRP A 243 13.44 5.33 0.04
N LEU A 244 12.72 6.29 -0.53
CA LEU A 244 13.24 7.46 -1.23
C LEU A 244 13.52 8.57 -0.21
N LEU A 245 14.78 8.96 -0.07
CA LEU A 245 15.21 10.01 0.86
C LEU A 245 15.12 11.43 0.27
N ASP A 246 14.99 11.54 -1.03
CA ASP A 246 14.96 12.79 -1.79
C ASP A 246 14.08 12.55 -3.04
N PRO A 247 13.21 13.48 -3.44
CA PRO A 247 12.43 13.37 -4.68
C PRO A 247 13.31 13.28 -5.94
N THR A 248 14.55 13.76 -5.88
CA THR A 248 15.57 13.68 -6.95
C THR A 248 16.45 12.43 -6.85
N ALA A 249 16.16 11.52 -5.92
CA ALA A 249 16.90 10.28 -5.71
C ALA A 249 17.13 9.51 -7.01
N GLY A 250 18.36 9.03 -7.20
CA GLY A 250 18.67 7.99 -8.17
C GLY A 250 18.58 6.58 -7.57
N PRO A 251 18.83 5.54 -8.36
CA PRO A 251 18.83 4.15 -7.90
C PRO A 251 19.76 3.89 -6.70
N SER A 252 20.89 4.59 -6.60
CA SER A 252 21.84 4.47 -5.49
C SER A 252 21.36 5.06 -4.17
N ASP A 253 20.33 5.92 -4.23
CA ASP A 253 19.85 6.70 -3.10
C ASP A 253 18.63 6.05 -2.43
N VAL A 254 18.11 4.97 -3.03
CA VAL A 254 17.03 4.16 -2.46
C VAL A 254 17.57 3.30 -1.33
N THR A 255 17.07 3.53 -0.12
CA THR A 255 17.39 2.70 1.04
C THR A 255 16.42 1.51 1.12
N VAL A 256 16.94 0.29 1.21
CA VAL A 256 16.13 -0.92 1.30
C VAL A 256 16.03 -1.37 2.76
N CYS A 257 14.82 -1.39 3.31
CA CYS A 257 14.55 -1.91 4.65
C CYS A 257 13.73 -3.20 4.58
N THR A 258 14.28 -4.29 5.14
CA THR A 258 13.56 -5.55 5.30
C THR A 258 12.79 -5.56 6.62
N GLY A 259 11.73 -6.36 6.73
CA GLY A 259 10.94 -6.49 7.94
C GLY A 259 9.52 -5.95 7.87
N HIS A 260 8.62 -6.63 8.56
CA HIS A 260 7.20 -6.28 8.61
C HIS A 260 6.86 -5.20 9.65
N ALA A 261 7.81 -4.90 10.55
CA ALA A 261 7.70 -3.89 11.60
C ALA A 261 8.98 -3.03 11.68
N ASN A 262 9.71 -2.90 10.57
CA ASN A 262 10.97 -2.16 10.54
C ASN A 262 10.73 -0.67 10.79
N ILE A 263 11.53 -0.08 11.69
CA ILE A 263 11.50 1.35 12.08
C ILE A 263 12.74 2.14 11.63
N GLY A 264 13.59 1.55 10.78
CA GLY A 264 14.84 2.13 10.30
C GLY A 264 14.74 2.92 8.99
N CYS A 265 13.61 2.85 8.28
CA CYS A 265 13.33 3.65 7.07
C CYS A 265 12.26 4.73 7.32
N SER A 266 11.20 4.83 6.51
CA SER A 266 10.17 5.88 6.65
C SER A 266 9.57 5.94 8.07
N ALA A 267 9.40 4.79 8.72
CA ALA A 267 8.92 4.68 10.09
C ALA A 267 9.89 5.22 11.16
N SER A 268 11.10 5.64 10.80
CA SER A 268 12.03 6.37 11.68
C SER A 268 11.68 7.86 11.82
N ARG A 269 10.73 8.37 11.02
CA ARG A 269 10.35 9.79 11.00
C ARG A 269 9.18 10.08 11.93
N THR A 270 9.18 11.27 12.52
CA THR A 270 8.11 11.78 13.38
C THR A 270 7.44 13.05 12.86
N THR A 271 7.94 13.64 11.77
CA THR A 271 7.35 14.81 11.11
C THR A 271 6.02 14.44 10.47
N PHE A 272 5.12 15.39 10.24
CA PHE A 272 3.84 15.15 9.56
C PHE A 272 3.67 16.16 8.44
N ASP A 273 4.11 15.78 7.24
CA ASP A 273 3.91 16.58 6.04
C ASP A 273 3.14 15.75 5.00
N LEU A 274 1.91 16.20 4.70
CA LEU A 274 1.08 15.57 3.68
C LEU A 274 1.56 15.89 2.25
N ALA A 275 2.43 16.89 2.06
CA ALA A 275 3.02 17.17 0.76
C ALA A 275 3.98 16.04 0.32
N GLU A 276 4.74 15.48 1.27
CA GLU A 276 5.63 14.33 1.03
C GLU A 276 4.85 13.09 0.55
N HIS A 277 3.57 12.96 0.94
CA HIS A 277 2.69 11.89 0.48
C HIS A 277 2.25 12.05 -0.99
N GLY A 278 2.15 13.28 -1.49
CA GLY A 278 1.67 13.55 -2.85
C GLY A 278 2.72 13.33 -3.95
N THR A 279 4.00 13.27 -3.59
CA THR A 279 5.11 13.30 -4.54
C THR A 279 5.96 12.04 -4.46
N TYR A 280 6.18 11.38 -5.59
CA TYR A 280 7.11 10.25 -5.73
C TYR A 280 7.91 10.42 -7.02
N PHE A 281 9.25 10.34 -6.93
CA PHE A 281 10.17 10.58 -8.07
C PHE A 281 10.03 11.96 -8.73
N ASN A 282 9.88 13.01 -7.89
CA ASN A 282 9.68 14.40 -8.33
C ASN A 282 8.44 14.63 -9.21
N ALA A 283 7.48 13.69 -9.19
CA ALA A 283 6.22 13.79 -9.90
C ALA A 283 5.06 13.67 -8.91
N PRO A 284 4.05 14.56 -8.99
CA PRO A 284 2.85 14.40 -8.19
C PRO A 284 2.04 13.21 -8.67
N VAL A 285 1.83 12.24 -7.77
CA VAL A 285 1.09 11.00 -8.08
C VAL A 285 -0.42 11.19 -7.89
N ASN A 286 -0.85 12.28 -7.26
CA ASN A 286 -2.24 12.68 -7.12
C ASN A 286 -2.67 13.82 -8.08
N GLY A 287 -1.83 14.23 -9.03
CA GLY A 287 -2.06 15.47 -9.79
C GLY A 287 -3.34 15.52 -10.65
N CYS A 288 -3.84 14.38 -11.13
CA CYS A 288 -5.13 14.29 -11.83
C CYS A 288 -6.36 14.51 -10.95
N GLU A 289 -6.18 14.67 -9.64
CA GLU A 289 -7.21 15.15 -8.71
C GLU A 289 -7.61 16.61 -9.01
N GLN A 290 -6.75 17.39 -9.68
CA GLN A 290 -6.91 18.83 -9.94
C GLN A 290 -7.48 19.18 -11.32
N LEU A 291 -8.30 18.33 -11.95
CA LEU A 291 -8.99 18.74 -13.18
C LEU A 291 -10.03 19.85 -12.88
N PRO A 292 -10.10 20.91 -13.70
CA PRO A 292 -10.73 22.18 -13.34
C PRO A 292 -12.26 22.04 -13.25
N GLY A 293 -12.84 22.38 -12.10
CA GLY A 293 -14.30 22.51 -11.94
C GLY A 293 -14.88 21.99 -10.62
N THR A 294 -14.09 21.32 -9.77
CA THR A 294 -14.55 20.95 -8.43
C THR A 294 -13.60 21.49 -7.37
N PRO A 295 -13.92 22.59 -6.66
CA PRO A 295 -13.26 22.87 -5.40
C PRO A 295 -13.44 21.66 -4.49
N TRP A 296 -12.43 21.40 -3.62
CA TRP A 296 -12.42 20.39 -2.57
C TRP A 296 -13.84 20.01 -2.11
N ARG A 297 -14.41 18.94 -2.69
CA ARG A 297 -15.72 18.46 -2.25
C ARG A 297 -15.49 17.74 -0.93
N THR A 298 -15.70 18.46 0.17
CA THR A 298 -16.30 17.83 1.35
C THR A 298 -17.50 17.06 0.85
N ARG A 299 -17.62 15.76 1.16
CA ARG A 299 -18.87 15.03 0.96
C ARG A 299 -19.99 15.91 1.50
N ASP A 300 -20.91 16.33 0.65
CA ASP A 300 -22.18 16.92 1.07
C ASP A 300 -22.93 15.84 1.83
N VAL A 301 -22.64 15.72 3.12
CA VAL A 301 -23.51 15.03 4.05
C VAL A 301 -24.73 15.92 4.16
N THR A 302 -25.82 15.51 3.53
CA THR A 302 -27.16 16.03 3.83
C THR A 302 -27.27 16.18 5.34
N PRO A 303 -27.53 17.39 5.89
CA PRO A 303 -27.42 17.62 7.31
C PRO A 303 -28.44 16.75 8.03
N ALA A 304 -27.94 15.75 8.77
CA ALA A 304 -28.70 15.17 9.86
C ALA A 304 -29.05 16.30 10.85
N PRO A 305 -30.23 16.26 11.50
CA PRO A 305 -30.67 17.32 12.39
C PRO A 305 -29.66 17.54 13.55
N PRO A 306 -29.59 18.76 14.10
CA PRO A 306 -28.43 19.24 14.82
C PRO A 306 -28.27 18.52 16.15
N THR A 307 -27.36 17.55 16.18
CA THR A 307 -26.82 16.99 17.41
C THR A 307 -25.31 17.13 17.33
N THR A 308 -24.81 18.25 17.87
CA THR A 308 -23.38 18.59 18.09
C THR A 308 -22.45 18.50 16.86
N PRO A 309 -21.83 19.60 16.38
CA PRO A 309 -20.77 19.50 15.39
C PRO A 309 -19.61 18.69 16.00
N ARG A 310 -19.28 17.52 15.43
CA ARG A 310 -18.03 16.85 15.76
C ARG A 310 -16.91 17.79 15.31
N ARG A 311 -16.26 18.47 16.24
CA ARG A 311 -15.05 19.26 15.96
C ARG A 311 -13.99 18.27 15.49
N GLY A 312 -13.73 18.23 14.18
CA GLY A 312 -12.58 17.49 13.63
C GLY A 312 -11.28 18.03 14.23
N LEU A 313 -10.28 17.15 14.38
CA LEU A 313 -8.95 17.54 14.88
C LEU A 313 -8.35 18.63 13.99
N SER A 314 -7.74 19.64 14.61
CA SER A 314 -6.91 20.62 13.90
C SER A 314 -5.63 19.95 13.37
N ASP A 315 -4.97 20.57 12.38
CA ASP A 315 -3.72 20.02 11.82
C ASP A 315 -2.63 19.87 12.88
N ALA A 316 -2.58 20.79 13.85
CA ALA A 316 -1.62 20.72 14.96
C ALA A 316 -1.91 19.56 15.92
N GLU A 317 -3.18 19.34 16.26
CA GLU A 317 -3.58 18.20 17.11
C GLU A 317 -3.36 16.88 16.40
N LEU A 318 -3.69 16.82 15.10
CA LEU A 318 -3.46 15.66 14.25
C LEU A 318 -1.97 15.33 14.17
N ALA A 319 -1.13 16.31 13.80
CA ALA A 319 0.32 16.13 13.71
C ALA A 319 0.92 15.67 15.05
N LYS A 320 0.44 16.23 16.16
CA LYS A 320 0.88 15.82 17.51
C LYS A 320 0.53 14.37 17.80
N GLN A 321 -0.74 13.99 17.63
CA GLN A 321 -1.21 12.62 17.92
C GLN A 321 -0.45 11.58 17.09
N LEU A 322 -0.26 11.86 15.80
CA LEU A 322 0.42 10.92 14.92
C LEU A 322 1.93 10.85 15.25
N ALA A 323 2.54 11.94 15.72
CA ALA A 323 3.94 11.95 16.18
C ALA A 323 4.12 11.17 17.48
N GLU A 324 3.12 11.19 18.36
CA GLU A 324 3.10 10.36 19.56
C GLU A 324 3.07 8.88 19.19
N TRP A 325 2.19 8.45 18.28
CA TRP A 325 2.17 7.06 17.81
C TRP A 325 3.45 6.63 17.10
N ALA A 326 4.08 7.52 16.31
CA ALA A 326 5.37 7.19 15.71
C ALA A 326 6.44 6.90 16.76
N LYS A 327 6.45 7.64 17.89
CA LYS A 327 7.37 7.39 19.02
C LYS A 327 7.02 6.11 19.77
N GLU A 328 5.73 5.84 19.97
CA GLU A 328 5.27 4.60 20.60
C GLU A 328 5.63 3.38 19.75
N ASP A 329 5.49 3.46 18.43
CA ASP A 329 5.92 2.43 17.47
C ASP A 329 7.43 2.17 17.57
N MET A 330 8.25 3.23 17.63
CA MET A 330 9.70 3.10 17.81
C MET A 330 10.05 2.41 19.14
N THR A 331 9.36 2.78 20.22
CA THR A 331 9.55 2.21 21.56
C THR A 331 9.14 0.73 21.58
N PHE A 332 7.97 0.42 21.01
CA PHE A 332 7.48 -0.95 20.90
C PHE A 332 8.44 -1.83 20.10
N ALA A 333 8.96 -1.34 18.97
CA ALA A 333 9.93 -2.08 18.19
C ALA A 333 11.23 -2.31 18.97
N ALA A 334 11.73 -1.30 19.69
CA ALA A 334 12.91 -1.45 20.56
C ALA A 334 12.69 -2.49 21.67
N ASP A 335 11.52 -2.48 22.32
CA ASP A 335 11.18 -3.42 23.39
C ASP A 335 11.02 -4.86 22.89
N VAL A 336 10.42 -5.05 21.71
CA VAL A 336 10.29 -6.38 21.09
C VAL A 336 11.65 -6.91 20.64
N MET A 337 12.54 -6.03 20.14
CA MET A 337 13.90 -6.40 19.76
C MET A 337 14.80 -6.68 20.97
N GLY A 338 14.62 -5.97 22.10
CA GLY A 338 15.40 -6.17 23.33
C GLY A 338 15.01 -7.40 24.15
N ARG A 339 13.88 -8.04 23.84
CA ARG A 339 13.41 -9.28 24.47
C ARG A 339 13.74 -10.55 23.66
N ALA A 340 14.35 -10.39 22.48
CA ALA A 340 14.74 -11.48 21.58
C ALA A 340 16.16 -11.96 21.83
#